data_AF-A0A954VLX1-F1
#
_entry.id   AF-A0A954VLX1-F1
#
_cell.length_a   1.000
_cell.length_b   1.000
_cell.length_c   1.000
_cell.angle_alpha   90.00
_cell.angle_beta   90.00
_cell.angle_gamma   90.00
#
_symmetry.space_group_name_H-M   'P 1'
#
loop_
_entity.id
_entity.type
_entity.pdbx_description
1 polymer ?
#
loop_
_entity_poly.entity_id
_entity_poly.type
_entity_poly.pdbx_seq_one_letter_code
_entity_poly.pdbx_strand_id
1 'polypeptide(L)'
;MTFRSNGDHGAGELFQSVCSRFRKLLKKSAKARNSWGHTQQAQDTIDLEKKFALLLDEITNRENWMINPAVHYNQWEAFTMSVFSRLGEVYKELLYCLACKDCKSLFQRNSPVNCIGTSCMCGNLSFPFCRGDVLPKADRASA
;
A
#
# COMPACT_ATOMS: atom_id res chain seq x y z
N MET A 1 -5.26 -5.30 13.70
CA MET A 1 -4.14 -6.22 13.95
C MET A 1 -2.90 -5.40 14.25
N THR A 2 -2.20 -5.72 15.34
CA THR A 2 -1.06 -4.93 15.85
C THR A 2 0.21 -5.68 15.50
N PHE A 3 1.11 -5.05 14.75
CA PHE A 3 2.44 -5.60 14.47
C PHE A 3 3.21 -5.77 15.79
N ARG A 4 3.79 -6.96 16.02
CA ARG A 4 4.64 -7.29 17.17
C ARG A 4 6.02 -7.65 16.64
N SER A 5 7.08 -7.16 17.27
CA SER A 5 8.46 -7.38 16.80
C SER A 5 8.97 -8.82 16.98
N ASN A 6 8.12 -9.74 17.46
CA ASN A 6 8.53 -11.02 18.04
C ASN A 6 8.75 -12.13 16.99
N GLY A 7 8.74 -11.80 15.70
CA GLY A 7 9.21 -12.69 14.63
C GLY A 7 8.14 -13.59 13.99
N ASP A 8 7.02 -13.85 14.65
CA ASP A 8 5.94 -14.69 14.11
C ASP A 8 4.98 -13.93 13.20
N HIS A 9 5.50 -13.30 12.15
CA HIS A 9 4.66 -12.60 11.17
C HIS A 9 4.94 -13.07 9.75
N GLY A 10 4.09 -14.01 9.29
CA GLY A 10 4.07 -14.42 7.90
C GLY A 10 3.48 -13.34 6.99
N ALA A 11 3.85 -13.38 5.71
CA ALA A 11 3.30 -12.48 4.69
C ALA A 11 1.76 -12.51 4.67
N GLY A 12 1.15 -13.69 4.82
CA GLY A 12 -0.32 -13.86 4.84
C GLY A 12 -1.02 -13.09 5.98
N GLU A 13 -0.39 -12.98 7.15
CA GLU A 13 -0.99 -12.28 8.29
C GLU A 13 -0.92 -10.76 8.16
N LEU A 14 0.22 -10.26 7.67
CA LEU A 14 0.45 -8.82 7.56
C LEU A 14 -0.12 -8.22 6.29
N PHE A 15 -0.30 -9.01 5.22
CA PHE A 15 -0.66 -8.52 3.89
C PHE A 15 -1.88 -7.58 3.91
N GLN A 16 -2.99 -8.02 4.49
CA GLN A 16 -4.22 -7.22 4.56
C GLN A 16 -4.03 -5.92 5.36
N SER A 17 -3.26 -5.98 6.46
CA SER A 17 -2.98 -4.82 7.30
C SER A 17 -2.08 -3.80 6.59
N VAL A 18 -1.07 -4.27 5.86
CA VAL A 18 -0.14 -3.45 5.06
C VAL A 18 -0.90 -2.79 3.91
N CYS A 19 -1.70 -3.55 3.18
CA CYS A 19 -2.49 -3.04 2.06
C CYS A 19 -3.53 -2.00 2.51
N SER A 20 -4.25 -2.26 3.61
CA SER A 20 -5.17 -1.30 4.22
C SER A 20 -4.44 -0.02 4.67
N ARG A 21 -3.27 -0.16 5.30
CA ARG A 21 -2.47 0.99 5.73
C ARG A 21 -1.98 1.80 4.54
N PHE A 22 -1.45 1.15 3.51
CA PHE A 22 -0.92 1.83 2.33
C PHE A 22 -2.01 2.64 1.61
N ARG A 23 -3.21 2.07 1.41
CA ARG A 23 -4.36 2.81 0.85
C ARG A 23 -4.72 4.04 1.66
N LYS A 24 -4.75 3.92 2.99
CA LYS A 24 -5.02 5.09 3.87
C LYS A 24 -3.96 6.17 3.70
N LEU A 25 -2.69 5.80 3.54
CA LEU A 25 -1.60 6.75 3.30
C LEU A 25 -1.73 7.46 1.94
N LEU A 26 -2.06 6.73 0.87
CA LEU A 26 -2.31 7.33 -0.45
C LEU A 26 -3.47 8.34 -0.40
N LYS A 27 -4.60 7.98 0.23
CA LYS A 27 -5.73 8.90 0.41
C LYS A 27 -5.35 10.14 1.21
N LYS A 28 -4.57 9.97 2.29
CA LYS A 28 -4.08 11.10 3.09
C LYS A 28 -3.17 12.00 2.26
N SER A 29 -2.32 11.42 1.42
CA SER A 29 -1.42 12.17 0.57
C SER A 29 -2.13 12.93 -0.55
N ALA A 30 -3.11 12.31 -1.21
CA ALA A 30 -3.94 13.00 -2.18
C ALA A 30 -4.65 14.23 -1.57
N LYS A 31 -5.22 14.08 -0.36
CA LYS A 31 -5.83 15.21 0.37
C LYS A 31 -4.82 16.31 0.69
N ALA A 32 -3.63 15.95 1.16
CA ALA A 32 -2.56 16.89 1.46
C ALA A 32 -2.14 17.67 0.20
N ARG A 33 -1.85 16.96 -0.91
CA ARG A 33 -1.50 17.55 -2.20
C ARG A 33 -2.58 18.52 -2.71
N ASN A 34 -3.86 18.13 -2.64
CA ASN A 34 -4.98 19.00 -3.02
C ASN A 34 -5.03 20.28 -2.18
N SER A 35 -4.85 20.17 -0.85
CA SER A 35 -4.83 21.35 0.03
C SER A 35 -3.67 22.31 -0.21
N TRP A 36 -2.64 21.90 -0.96
CA TRP A 36 -1.47 22.72 -1.29
C TRP A 36 -1.47 23.16 -2.76
N GLY A 37 -2.55 22.92 -3.50
CA GLY A 37 -2.65 23.32 -4.91
C GLY A 37 -1.89 22.41 -5.88
N HIS A 38 -1.34 21.27 -5.43
CA HIS A 38 -0.70 20.28 -6.30
C HIS A 38 -1.72 19.31 -6.91
N THR A 39 -2.68 19.86 -7.66
CA THR A 39 -3.85 19.12 -8.17
C THR A 39 -3.48 17.94 -9.09
N GLN A 40 -2.51 18.12 -9.99
CA GLN A 40 -2.05 17.04 -10.87
C GLN A 40 -1.47 15.86 -10.08
N GLN A 41 -0.54 16.15 -9.15
CA GLN A 41 0.08 15.11 -8.33
C GLN A 41 -0.93 14.44 -7.37
N ALA A 42 -1.96 15.19 -6.95
CA ALA A 42 -3.06 14.62 -6.17
C ALA A 42 -3.87 13.64 -7.01
N GLN A 43 -4.16 13.97 -8.27
CA GLN A 43 -4.86 13.10 -9.21
C GLN A 43 -4.04 11.82 -9.48
N ASP A 44 -2.74 11.94 -9.74
CA ASP A 44 -1.85 10.80 -9.93
C ASP A 44 -1.85 9.87 -8.70
N THR A 45 -1.92 10.44 -7.50
CA THR A 45 -2.00 9.68 -6.24
C THR A 45 -3.36 8.98 -6.08
N ILE A 46 -4.46 9.62 -6.52
CA ILE A 46 -5.80 9.03 -6.51
C ILE A 46 -5.86 7.85 -7.50
N ASP A 47 -5.30 8.01 -8.69
CA ASP A 47 -5.32 6.97 -9.71
C ASP A 47 -4.45 5.78 -9.32
N LEU A 48 -3.32 6.03 -8.63
CA LEU A 48 -2.55 4.97 -7.99
C LEU A 48 -3.37 4.23 -6.90
N GLU A 49 -4.12 4.94 -6.06
CA GLU A 49 -4.96 4.30 -5.03
C GLU A 49 -6.08 3.46 -5.64
N LYS A 50 -6.73 3.95 -6.71
CA LYS A 50 -7.74 3.20 -7.45
C LYS A 50 -7.16 1.94 -8.07
N LYS A 51 -6.01 2.06 -8.76
CA LYS A 51 -5.32 0.89 -9.32
C LYS A 51 -5.01 -0.13 -8.24
N PHE A 52 -4.45 0.32 -7.12
CA PHE A 52 -4.11 -0.55 -6.00
C PHE A 52 -5.35 -1.24 -5.40
N ALA A 53 -6.47 -0.51 -5.28
CA ALA A 53 -7.73 -1.07 -4.80
C ALA A 53 -8.27 -2.16 -5.74
N LEU A 54 -8.28 -1.92 -7.05
CA LEU A 54 -8.73 -2.90 -8.04
C LEU A 54 -7.90 -4.20 -8.00
N LEU A 55 -6.58 -4.07 -7.86
CA LEU A 55 -5.68 -5.22 -7.75
C LEU A 55 -5.95 -6.04 -6.47
N LEU A 56 -6.20 -5.37 -5.34
CA LEU A 56 -6.58 -6.06 -4.09
C LEU A 56 -7.92 -6.77 -4.18
N ASP A 57 -8.90 -6.14 -4.81
CA ASP A 57 -10.22 -6.73 -5.01
C ASP A 57 -10.10 -7.97 -5.93
N GLU A 58 -9.28 -7.89 -6.99
CA GLU A 58 -8.99 -9.05 -7.84
C GLU A 58 -8.31 -10.19 -7.07
N ILE A 59 -7.30 -9.90 -6.23
CA ILE A 59 -6.66 -10.90 -5.37
C ILE A 59 -7.68 -11.54 -4.44
N THR A 60 -8.44 -10.73 -3.71
CA THR A 60 -9.42 -11.21 -2.71
C THR A 60 -10.50 -12.08 -3.36
N ASN A 61 -11.03 -11.64 -4.51
CA ASN A 61 -12.04 -12.40 -5.24
C ASN A 61 -11.48 -13.73 -5.77
N ARG A 62 -10.26 -13.74 -6.29
CA ARG A 62 -9.62 -14.96 -6.81
C ARG A 62 -9.24 -15.92 -5.69
N GLU A 63 -8.63 -15.44 -4.60
CA GLU A 63 -8.29 -16.28 -3.44
C GLU A 63 -9.55 -16.92 -2.84
N ASN A 64 -10.61 -16.14 -2.65
CA ASN A 64 -11.90 -16.67 -2.18
C ASN A 64 -12.48 -17.71 -3.15
N TRP A 65 -12.39 -17.46 -4.46
CA TRP A 65 -12.84 -18.41 -5.48
C TRP A 65 -11.99 -19.69 -5.52
N MET A 66 -10.72 -19.66 -5.14
CA MET A 66 -9.88 -20.86 -5.10
C MET A 66 -10.07 -21.64 -3.79
N ILE A 67 -10.22 -20.95 -2.65
CA ILE A 67 -10.37 -21.62 -1.35
C ILE A 67 -11.72 -22.34 -1.25
N ASN A 68 -12.79 -21.70 -1.71
CA ASN A 68 -14.15 -22.20 -1.51
C ASN A 68 -14.37 -23.59 -2.19
N PRO A 69 -14.00 -23.81 -3.47
CA PRO A 69 -14.11 -25.11 -4.13
C PRO A 69 -13.10 -26.14 -3.65
N ALA A 70 -11.89 -25.71 -3.28
CA ALA A 70 -10.86 -26.60 -2.77
C ALA A 70 -11.27 -27.27 -1.46
N VAL A 71 -11.86 -26.49 -0.55
CA VAL A 71 -12.21 -26.94 0.81
C VAL A 71 -13.59 -27.59 0.86
N HIS A 72 -14.58 -27.06 0.11
CA HIS A 72 -15.96 -27.54 0.21
C HIS A 72 -16.36 -28.60 -0.82
N TYR A 73 -15.68 -28.65 -1.97
CA TYR A 73 -16.09 -29.53 -3.08
C TYR A 73 -14.99 -30.46 -3.58
N ASN A 74 -13.79 -30.47 -2.98
CA ASN A 74 -12.65 -31.28 -3.40
C ASN A 74 -12.25 -31.11 -4.88
N GLN A 75 -12.62 -29.98 -5.51
CA GLN A 75 -12.34 -29.68 -6.92
C GLN A 75 -10.91 -29.12 -7.14
N TRP A 76 -9.97 -29.46 -6.25
CA TRP A 76 -8.58 -29.04 -6.40
C TRP A 76 -7.95 -29.56 -7.70
N GLU A 77 -8.49 -30.65 -8.26
CA GLU A 77 -8.14 -31.22 -9.56
C GLU A 77 -8.44 -30.28 -10.74
N ALA A 78 -9.38 -29.34 -10.60
CA ALA A 78 -9.73 -28.36 -11.64
C ALA A 78 -8.78 -27.15 -11.65
N PHE A 79 -7.87 -27.04 -10.68
CA PHE A 79 -6.87 -25.98 -10.69
C PHE A 79 -5.80 -26.24 -11.72
N THR A 80 -5.77 -25.39 -12.73
CA THR A 80 -4.74 -25.40 -13.76
C THR A 80 -3.66 -24.38 -13.44
N MET A 81 -2.46 -24.60 -13.99
CA MET A 81 -1.33 -23.68 -13.84
C MET A 81 -1.69 -22.25 -14.25
N SER A 82 -2.56 -22.07 -15.25
CA SER A 82 -2.98 -20.75 -15.73
C SER A 82 -3.72 -19.93 -14.67
N VAL A 83 -4.47 -20.57 -13.77
CA VAL A 83 -5.16 -19.89 -12.66
C VAL A 83 -4.16 -19.30 -11.67
N PHE A 84 -3.11 -20.07 -11.32
CA PHE A 84 -2.04 -19.60 -10.44
C PHE A 84 -1.13 -18.57 -11.11
N SER A 85 -0.83 -18.72 -12.40
CA SER A 85 -0.02 -17.75 -13.14
C SER A 85 -0.65 -16.36 -13.11
N ARG A 86 -1.97 -16.27 -13.35
CA ARG A 86 -2.67 -14.99 -13.29
C ARG A 86 -2.66 -14.40 -11.89
N LEU A 87 -2.86 -15.21 -10.86
CA LEU A 87 -2.78 -14.74 -9.48
C LEU A 87 -1.39 -14.17 -9.16
N GLY A 88 -0.33 -14.87 -9.58
CA GLY A 88 1.06 -14.41 -9.45
C GLY A 88 1.33 -13.08 -10.17
N GLU A 89 0.78 -12.90 -11.37
CA GLU A 89 0.85 -11.62 -12.09
C GLU A 89 0.20 -10.47 -11.33
N VAL A 90 -1.00 -10.68 -10.78
CA VAL A 90 -1.73 -9.65 -10.03
C VAL A 90 -0.97 -9.27 -8.75
N TYR A 91 -0.41 -10.25 -8.03
CA TYR A 91 0.48 -9.97 -6.89
C TYR A 91 1.70 -9.15 -7.29
N LYS A 92 2.32 -9.50 -8.43
CA LYS A 92 3.48 -8.77 -8.95
C LYS A 92 3.11 -7.32 -9.30
N GLU A 93 1.96 -7.10 -9.95
CA GLU A 93 1.45 -5.76 -10.25
C GLU A 93 1.15 -4.96 -8.98
N LEU A 94 0.59 -5.59 -7.95
CA LEU A 94 0.33 -4.97 -6.65
C LEU A 94 1.65 -4.54 -5.98
N LEU A 95 2.66 -5.41 -5.99
CA LEU A 95 3.99 -5.09 -5.45
C LEU A 95 4.65 -3.94 -6.22
N TYR A 96 4.43 -3.82 -7.54
CA TYR A 96 4.92 -2.68 -8.30
C TYR A 96 4.25 -1.36 -7.91
N CYS A 97 3.03 -1.37 -7.39
CA CYS A 97 2.41 -0.16 -6.82
C CYS A 97 3.06 0.25 -5.48
N LEU A 98 3.73 -0.67 -4.78
CA LEU A 98 4.44 -0.44 -3.52
C LEU A 98 5.91 -0.06 -3.72
N ALA A 99 6.40 -0.11 -4.96
CA ALA A 99 7.79 0.14 -5.30
C ALA A 99 7.95 1.38 -6.19
N CYS A 100 9.06 2.08 -6.02
CA CYS A 100 9.45 3.14 -6.93
C CYS A 100 9.80 2.58 -8.31
N LYS A 101 9.36 3.26 -9.38
CA LYS A 101 9.72 2.85 -10.75
C LYS A 101 11.21 3.03 -11.04
N ASP A 102 11.85 4.02 -10.43
CA ASP A 102 13.24 4.38 -10.70
C ASP A 102 14.21 3.51 -9.89
N CYS A 103 14.15 3.61 -8.56
CA CYS A 103 15.10 2.89 -7.69
C CYS A 103 14.63 1.51 -7.23
N LYS A 104 13.44 1.07 -7.62
CA LYS A 104 12.80 -0.20 -7.20
C LYS A 104 12.65 -0.38 -5.69
N SER A 105 13.00 0.62 -4.88
CA SER A 105 12.85 0.56 -3.44
C SER A 105 11.38 0.63 -3.05
N LEU A 106 11.04 -0.04 -1.96
CA LEU A 106 9.78 0.18 -1.27
C LEU A 106 9.76 1.57 -0.61
N PHE A 107 8.56 2.02 -0.24
CA PHE A 107 8.38 3.26 0.49
C PHE A 107 8.82 3.13 1.94
N GLN A 108 9.62 4.10 2.37
CA GLN A 108 10.08 4.23 3.74
C GLN A 108 9.48 5.47 4.38
N ARG A 109 9.33 5.41 5.70
CA ARG A 109 8.99 6.59 6.50
C ARG A 109 10.18 7.54 6.49
N ASN A 110 9.92 8.83 6.35
CA ASN A 110 10.97 9.83 6.47
C ASN A 110 11.43 10.09 7.91
N SER A 111 10.62 9.74 8.92
CA SER A 111 10.99 9.84 10.33
C SER A 111 10.29 8.77 11.18
N PRO A 112 10.97 8.16 12.16
CA PRO A 112 10.37 7.21 13.10
C PRO A 112 9.43 7.87 14.11
N VAL A 113 9.61 9.16 14.41
CA VAL A 113 8.82 9.91 15.40
C VAL A 113 7.75 10.76 14.71
N ASN A 114 8.17 11.73 13.89
CA ASN A 114 7.28 12.68 13.22
C ASN A 114 7.23 12.41 11.72
N CYS A 115 6.54 11.33 11.34
CA CYS A 115 6.40 10.94 9.93
C CYS A 115 5.50 11.92 9.18
N ILE A 116 6.10 12.90 8.50
CA ILE A 116 5.39 13.89 7.67
C ILE A 116 5.09 13.35 6.26
N GLY A 117 5.65 12.20 5.89
CA GLY A 117 5.44 11.56 4.59
C GLY A 117 6.18 10.23 4.45
N THR A 118 5.94 9.54 3.35
CA THR A 118 6.74 8.38 2.93
C THR A 118 7.38 8.65 1.59
N SER A 119 8.61 8.20 1.39
CA SER A 119 9.32 8.36 0.12
C SER A 119 10.07 7.08 -0.24
N CYS A 120 10.39 6.94 -1.52
CA CYS A 120 11.39 5.96 -1.94
C CYS A 120 12.80 6.39 -1.53
N MET A 121 13.78 5.50 -1.68
CA MET A 121 15.19 5.75 -1.37
C MET A 121 15.81 6.85 -2.23
N CYS A 122 15.39 6.99 -3.49
CA CYS A 122 15.90 8.05 -4.38
C CYS A 122 15.15 9.38 -4.25
N GLY A 123 14.08 9.46 -3.46
CA GLY A 123 13.30 10.70 -3.28
C GLY A 123 12.39 11.09 -4.45
N ASN A 124 12.55 10.53 -5.66
CA ASN A 124 11.73 10.87 -6.83
C ASN A 124 10.22 10.67 -6.62
N LEU A 125 9.85 9.67 -5.83
CA LEU A 125 8.46 9.40 -5.49
C LEU A 125 8.25 9.59 -3.99
N SER A 126 7.38 10.54 -3.65
CA SER A 126 7.03 10.87 -2.27
C SER A 126 5.53 10.99 -2.09
N PHE A 127 5.06 10.72 -0.88
CA PHE A 127 3.67 10.86 -0.46
C PHE A 127 3.64 11.64 0.85
N PRO A 128 3.48 12.97 0.77
CA PRO A 128 3.42 13.80 1.96
C PRO A 128 2.07 13.65 2.69
N PHE A 129 2.05 13.82 4.00
CA PHE A 129 0.86 13.65 4.87
C PHE A 129 0.45 14.92 5.63
N CYS A 130 1.41 15.81 5.91
CA CYS A 130 1.26 17.09 6.62
C CYS A 130 2.20 18.12 5.97
N ARG A 131 1.91 19.44 6.05
CA ARG A 131 2.84 20.46 5.53
C ARG A 131 4.16 20.34 6.29
N GLY A 132 5.28 20.50 5.59
CA GLY A 132 6.60 20.59 6.21
C GLY A 132 6.69 21.71 7.25
N ASP A 133 5.83 22.73 7.14
CA ASP A 133 5.78 23.90 8.01
C ASP A 133 5.03 23.67 9.34
N VAL A 134 4.40 22.51 9.53
CA VAL A 134 3.80 22.18 10.84
C VAL A 134 4.88 21.60 11.72
N LEU A 135 5.64 22.49 12.37
CA LEU A 135 6.44 22.14 13.54
C LEU A 135 5.57 21.37 14.55
N PRO A 136 6.12 20.33 15.18
CA PRO A 136 5.42 19.55 16.18
C PRO A 136 4.87 20.47 17.27
N LYS A 137 3.72 20.11 17.83
CA LYS A 137 2.95 20.89 18.82
C LYS A 137 3.77 21.33 20.05
N ALA A 138 4.92 20.70 20.30
CA ALA A 138 5.88 21.04 21.35
C ALA A 138 6.49 22.44 21.16
N ASP A 139 6.68 22.90 19.93
CA ASP A 139 7.33 24.20 19.65
C ASP A 139 6.35 25.38 19.66
N ARG A 140 5.05 25.14 19.95
CA ARG A 140 4.02 26.19 20.05
C ARG A 140 3.81 26.73 21.47
N ALA A 141 4.46 26.14 22.47
CA ALA A 141 4.31 26.54 23.87
C ALA A 141 5.39 27.57 24.32
N SER A 142 6.14 28.15 23.39
CA SER A 142 7.30 29.00 23.68
C SER A 142 7.37 30.27 22.82
N ALA A 143 6.27 30.67 22.20
CA ALA A 143 6.15 31.90 21.41
C ALA A 143 5.01 32.77 21.94
#